data_AF-A0A7X6Q6P5-F1
#
_entry.id   AF-A0A7X6Q6P5-F1
#
_cell.length_a   1.000
_cell.length_b   1.000
_cell.length_c   1.000
_cell.angle_alpha   90.00
_cell.angle_beta   90.00
_cell.angle_gamma   90.00
#
_symmetry.space_group_name_H-M   'P 1'
#
loop_
_entity.id
_entity.type
_entity.pdbx_description
1 polymer ?
#
loop_
_entity_poly.entity_id
_entity_poly.type
_entity_poly.pdbx_seq_one_letter_code
_entity_poly.pdbx_strand_id
1 'polypeptide(L)'
;MKAAFLILSTINSNPSNAANALAQLEQCLTTLSESYELSPNAVIEYSDPGLNEAQKQSLLQHADLLAEFRPNELITKLKEQRLAEGNPIAPESYQELLKIVALNWFLQNAQSSGLFKDMDYIVLLDSHTELENGIVNLLNQDELIKNKFFFKKALSSQIPGKKALAAMYYPTEQWAYSADLTDELIDHVIEASENAYKLLESGSDDKTYTCLGHELFDVVDLARVHFLV
;
A
#
# COMPACT_ATOMS: atom_id res chain seq x y z
N MET A 1 -12.13 -19.58 -5.73
CA MET A 1 -11.47 -18.28 -6.00
C MET A 1 -10.01 -18.38 -5.56
N LYS A 2 -9.09 -17.78 -6.31
CA LYS A 2 -7.66 -17.66 -5.94
C LYS A 2 -7.31 -16.20 -5.72
N ALA A 3 -6.84 -15.87 -4.53
CA ALA A 3 -6.36 -14.52 -4.22
C ALA A 3 -4.88 -14.55 -3.88
N ALA A 4 -4.18 -13.44 -4.10
CA ALA A 4 -2.88 -13.20 -3.48
C ALA A 4 -2.99 -12.03 -2.51
N PHE A 5 -2.36 -12.14 -1.34
CA PHE A 5 -2.30 -11.06 -0.36
C PHE A 5 -0.95 -10.33 -0.47
N LEU A 6 -1.01 -9.02 -0.66
CA LEU A 6 0.14 -8.13 -0.64
C LEU A 6 0.07 -7.29 0.62
N ILE A 7 1.01 -7.52 1.55
CA ILE A 7 1.04 -6.86 2.84
C ILE A 7 2.08 -5.74 2.83
N LEU A 8 1.61 -4.49 2.83
CA LEU A 8 2.44 -3.29 2.92
C LEU A 8 2.87 -3.08 4.37
N SER A 9 4.18 -3.13 4.62
CA SER A 9 4.75 -3.12 5.96
C SER A 9 5.80 -2.03 6.16
N THR A 10 5.84 -1.48 7.38
CA THR A 10 6.88 -0.55 7.85
C THR A 10 7.31 -0.87 9.27
N ILE A 11 7.85 -2.06 9.53
CA ILE A 11 8.14 -2.51 10.90
C ILE A 11 9.03 -1.51 11.66
N ASN A 12 10.07 -0.99 10.99
CA ASN A 12 11.08 -0.16 11.63
C ASN A 12 10.84 1.35 11.45
N SER A 13 9.68 1.79 10.94
CA SER A 13 9.37 3.23 10.81
C SER A 13 9.28 3.93 12.18
N ASN A 14 8.84 3.21 13.20
CA ASN A 14 8.92 3.64 14.59
C ASN A 14 9.71 2.61 15.43
N PRO A 15 11.00 2.84 15.70
CA PRO A 15 11.86 1.91 16.43
C PRO A 15 11.32 1.50 17.80
N SER A 16 10.59 2.40 18.48
CA SER A 16 10.02 2.10 19.80
C SER A 16 8.84 1.11 19.76
N ASN A 17 8.22 0.94 18.59
CA ASN A 17 7.08 0.05 18.36
C ASN A 17 7.43 -1.14 17.46
N ALA A 18 8.66 -1.26 16.97
CA ALA A 18 9.06 -2.24 15.96
C ALA A 18 8.79 -3.68 16.37
N ALA A 19 9.00 -4.04 17.64
CA ALA A 19 8.71 -5.39 18.14
C ALA A 19 7.21 -5.73 18.08
N ASN A 20 6.35 -4.76 18.42
CA ASN A 20 4.91 -4.94 18.36
C ASN A 20 4.40 -4.94 16.90
N ALA A 21 4.93 -4.07 16.04
CA ALA A 21 4.61 -4.07 14.61
C ALA A 21 4.99 -5.40 13.94
N LEU A 22 6.15 -5.98 14.29
CA LEU A 22 6.55 -7.30 13.83
C LEU A 22 5.56 -8.38 14.29
N ALA A 23 5.23 -8.42 15.59
CA ALA A 23 4.31 -9.41 16.13
C ALA A 23 2.91 -9.31 15.51
N GLN A 24 2.43 -8.10 15.25
CA GLN A 24 1.15 -7.87 14.55
C GLN A 24 1.19 -8.39 13.13
N LEU A 25 2.28 -8.15 12.38
CA LEU A 25 2.44 -8.68 11.03
C LEU A 25 2.51 -10.21 11.03
N GLU A 26 3.26 -10.82 11.95
CA GLU A 26 3.33 -12.28 12.09
C GLU A 26 1.97 -12.90 12.38
N GLN A 27 1.18 -12.27 13.25
CA GLN A 27 -0.19 -12.70 13.53
C GLN A 27 -1.10 -12.55 12.30
N CYS A 28 -0.98 -11.45 11.55
CA CYS A 28 -1.73 -11.23 10.31
C CYS A 28 -1.41 -12.33 9.29
N LEU A 29 -0.13 -12.59 9.02
CA LEU A 29 0.33 -13.63 8.09
C LEU A 29 -0.15 -15.02 8.52
N THR A 30 -0.06 -15.34 9.81
CA THR A 30 -0.55 -16.63 10.35
C THR A 30 -2.05 -16.78 10.12
N THR A 31 -2.83 -15.73 10.42
CA THR A 31 -4.28 -15.73 10.24
C THR A 31 -4.68 -15.91 8.78
N LEU A 32 -3.97 -15.24 7.86
CA LEU A 32 -4.20 -15.36 6.42
C LEU A 32 -3.86 -16.77 5.92
N SER A 33 -2.71 -17.31 6.29
CA SER A 33 -2.29 -18.66 5.91
C SER A 33 -3.24 -19.74 6.40
N GLU A 34 -3.77 -19.62 7.63
CA GLU A 34 -4.75 -20.56 8.18
C GLU A 34 -6.13 -20.45 7.52
N SER A 35 -6.56 -19.22 7.20
CA SER A 35 -7.90 -18.96 6.64
C SER A 35 -7.97 -19.13 5.12
N TYR A 36 -6.84 -18.98 4.44
CA TYR A 36 -6.74 -18.92 2.97
C TYR A 36 -5.52 -19.70 2.47
N GLU A 37 -5.42 -20.98 2.83
CA GLU A 37 -4.25 -21.87 2.60
C GLU A 37 -3.72 -21.89 1.14
N LEU A 38 -4.56 -21.61 0.14
CA LEU A 38 -4.18 -21.58 -1.28
C LEU A 38 -3.79 -20.19 -1.81
N SER A 39 -3.78 -19.17 -0.95
CA SER A 39 -3.55 -17.77 -1.31
C SER A 39 -2.17 -17.33 -0.84
N PRO A 40 -1.23 -17.01 -1.75
CA PRO A 40 0.11 -16.62 -1.35
C PRO A 40 0.12 -15.27 -0.63
N ASN A 41 0.99 -15.16 0.38
CA ASN A 41 1.21 -13.97 1.19
C ASN A 41 2.58 -13.36 0.88
N ALA A 42 2.59 -12.18 0.27
CA ALA A 42 3.81 -11.42 0.00
C ALA A 42 3.90 -10.18 0.90
N VAL A 43 4.99 -10.05 1.64
CA VAL A 43 5.29 -8.86 2.45
C VAL A 43 6.13 -7.89 1.62
N ILE A 44 5.70 -6.64 1.53
CA ILE A 44 6.41 -5.53 0.91
C ILE A 44 6.83 -4.58 2.05
N GLU A 45 8.09 -4.65 2.43
CA GLU A 45 8.64 -3.88 3.54
C GLU A 45 9.38 -2.65 3.01
N TYR A 46 8.94 -1.46 3.42
CA TYR A 46 9.42 -0.19 2.88
C TYR A 46 9.86 0.81 3.95
N SER A 47 10.09 0.36 5.19
CA SER A 47 10.62 1.21 6.26
C SER A 47 12.05 1.71 5.96
N ASP A 48 12.29 2.95 6.37
CA ASP A 48 13.60 3.57 6.45
C ASP A 48 13.83 3.97 7.92
N PRO A 49 14.58 3.19 8.72
CA PRO A 49 15.53 2.14 8.34
C PRO A 49 14.88 0.78 8.02
N GLY A 50 15.58 -0.08 7.28
CA GLY A 50 15.11 -1.41 6.87
C GLY A 50 15.18 -2.51 7.94
N LEU A 51 14.74 -3.73 7.60
CA LEU A 51 14.77 -4.89 8.49
C LEU A 51 16.18 -5.34 8.84
N ASN A 52 16.37 -5.81 10.07
CA ASN A 52 17.53 -6.60 10.46
C ASN A 52 17.33 -8.09 10.12
N GLU A 53 18.41 -8.87 10.14
CA GLU A 53 18.36 -10.29 9.76
C GLU A 53 17.43 -11.14 10.65
N ALA A 54 17.33 -10.85 11.95
CA ALA A 54 16.41 -11.58 12.83
C ALA A 54 14.95 -11.34 12.44
N GLN A 55 14.58 -10.10 12.12
CA GLN A 55 13.24 -9.76 11.64
C GLN A 55 12.92 -10.46 10.31
N LYS A 56 13.87 -10.47 9.37
CA LYS A 56 13.70 -11.16 8.08
C LYS A 56 13.45 -12.65 8.24
N GLN A 57 14.29 -13.31 9.05
CA GLN A 57 14.15 -14.75 9.31
C GLN A 57 12.85 -15.10 10.04
N SER A 58 12.34 -14.18 10.88
CA SER A 58 11.02 -14.34 11.51
C SER A 58 9.90 -14.29 10.48
N LEU A 59 9.88 -13.25 9.63
CA LEU A 59 8.84 -13.08 8.61
C LEU A 59 8.83 -14.20 7.55
N LEU A 60 10.00 -14.67 7.13
CA LEU A 60 10.12 -15.75 6.14
C LEU A 60 9.59 -17.11 6.63
N GLN A 61 9.28 -17.26 7.93
CA GLN A 61 8.57 -18.44 8.44
C GLN A 61 7.08 -18.40 8.14
N HIS A 62 6.52 -17.23 7.84
CA HIS A 62 5.07 -17.00 7.70
C HIS A 62 4.66 -16.43 6.34
N ALA A 63 5.59 -15.82 5.60
CA ALA A 63 5.36 -15.24 4.28
C ALA A 63 5.95 -16.11 3.17
N ASP A 64 5.24 -16.19 2.03
CA ASP A 64 5.74 -16.85 0.82
C ASP A 64 6.81 -16.02 0.10
N LEU A 65 6.74 -14.70 0.25
CA LEU A 65 7.68 -13.76 -0.33
C LEU A 65 7.91 -12.58 0.62
N LEU A 66 9.18 -12.21 0.80
CA LEU A 66 9.58 -10.97 1.46
C LEU A 66 10.32 -10.08 0.47
N ALA A 67 9.73 -8.93 0.14
CA ALA A 67 10.29 -7.93 -0.75
C ALA A 67 10.68 -6.68 0.05
N GLU A 68 11.99 -6.42 0.16
CA GLU A 68 12.51 -5.25 0.85
C GLU A 68 12.76 -4.10 -0.13
N PHE A 69 11.92 -3.07 -0.06
CA PHE A 69 12.12 -1.84 -0.81
C PHE A 69 13.17 -0.94 -0.13
N ARG A 70 13.99 -0.28 -0.95
CA ARG A 70 14.91 0.76 -0.52
C ARG A 70 14.73 1.99 -1.41
N PRO A 71 14.59 3.20 -0.83
CA PRO A 71 14.48 4.42 -1.62
C PRO A 71 15.72 4.58 -2.50
N ASN A 72 15.51 4.98 -3.75
CA ASN A 72 16.60 5.30 -4.66
C ASN A 72 17.23 6.65 -4.30
N GLU A 73 18.27 7.04 -5.05
CA GLU A 73 18.98 8.29 -4.85
C GLU A 73 18.07 9.52 -5.01
N LEU A 74 17.08 9.46 -5.92
CA LEU A 74 16.15 10.57 -6.18
C LEU A 74 15.27 10.88 -4.96
N ILE A 75 14.70 9.84 -4.33
CA ILE A 75 13.84 9.98 -3.15
C ILE A 75 14.66 10.39 -1.93
N THR A 76 15.86 9.81 -1.77
CA THR A 76 16.78 10.17 -0.69
C THR A 76 17.19 11.65 -0.79
N LYS A 77 17.56 12.12 -1.99
CA LYS A 77 17.92 13.52 -2.22
C LYS A 77 16.79 14.49 -1.95
N LEU A 78 15.54 14.13 -2.28
CA LEU A 78 14.38 14.94 -1.97
C LEU A 78 14.29 15.20 -0.44
N LYS A 79 14.37 14.14 0.37
CA LYS A 79 14.36 14.26 1.85
C LYS A 79 15.50 15.16 2.37
N GLU A 80 16.71 14.98 1.84
CA GLU A 80 17.90 15.74 2.24
C GLU A 80 17.83 17.23 1.83
N GLN A 81 17.40 17.52 0.60
CA GLN A 81 17.27 18.88 0.09
C GLN A 81 16.25 19.68 0.91
N ARG A 82 15.08 19.09 1.19
CA ARG A 82 14.03 19.73 1.98
C ARG A 82 14.47 20.01 3.41
N LEU A 83 15.25 19.09 4.01
CA LEU A 83 15.88 19.32 5.31
C LEU A 83 16.89 20.49 5.26
N ALA A 84 17.73 20.55 4.22
CA ALA A 84 18.73 21.61 4.05
C ALA A 84 18.12 22.99 3.80
N GLU A 85 16.95 23.05 3.15
CA GLU A 85 16.15 24.27 2.92
C GLU A 85 15.43 24.78 4.18
N GLY A 86 15.49 24.05 5.30
CA GLY A 86 14.79 24.40 6.53
C GLY A 86 13.28 24.12 6.47
N ASN A 87 12.81 23.33 5.50
CA ASN A 87 11.41 22.94 5.34
C ASN A 87 11.30 21.41 5.16
N PRO A 88 11.63 20.63 6.21
CA PRO A 88 11.69 19.18 6.13
C PRO A 88 10.32 18.58 5.81
N ILE A 89 10.33 17.50 5.03
CA ILE A 89 9.12 16.72 4.74
C ILE A 89 8.63 16.07 6.05
N ALA A 90 7.32 16.16 6.31
CA ALA A 90 6.69 15.47 7.43
C ALA A 90 6.91 13.95 7.31
N PRO A 91 7.31 13.25 8.39
CA PRO A 91 7.60 11.81 8.34
C PRO A 91 6.48 10.97 7.73
N GLU A 92 5.23 11.30 8.03
CA GLU A 92 4.04 10.58 7.55
C GLU A 92 3.90 10.73 6.03
N SER A 93 4.11 11.93 5.49
CA SER A 93 4.01 12.18 4.05
C SER A 93 5.18 11.54 3.28
N TYR A 94 6.37 11.52 3.87
CA TYR A 94 7.49 10.78 3.30
C TYR A 94 7.23 9.27 3.30
N GLN A 95 6.66 8.72 4.37
CA GLN A 95 6.29 7.31 4.46
C GLN A 95 5.21 6.94 3.43
N GLU A 96 4.21 7.78 3.20
CA GLU A 96 3.21 7.58 2.14
C GLU A 96 3.85 7.58 0.74
N LEU A 97 4.79 8.48 0.45
CA LEU A 97 5.56 8.41 -0.80
C LEU A 97 6.29 7.07 -0.93
N LEU A 98 6.96 6.60 0.14
CA LEU A 98 7.64 5.30 0.11
C LEU A 98 6.67 4.14 -0.11
N LYS A 99 5.47 4.18 0.49
CA LYS A 99 4.40 3.18 0.29
C LYS A 99 4.00 3.08 -1.18
N ILE A 100 3.71 4.21 -1.81
CA ILE A 100 3.27 4.27 -3.22
C ILE A 100 4.39 3.75 -4.14
N VAL A 101 5.62 4.22 -3.94
CA VAL A 101 6.77 3.81 -4.78
C VAL A 101 7.14 2.34 -4.55
N ALA A 102 7.07 1.85 -3.32
CA ALA A 102 7.33 0.44 -3.01
C ALA A 102 6.30 -0.48 -3.67
N LEU A 103 5.02 -0.10 -3.64
CA LEU A 103 3.96 -0.82 -4.34
C LEU A 103 4.22 -0.82 -5.85
N ASN A 104 4.54 0.33 -6.44
CA ASN A 104 4.88 0.45 -7.86
C ASN A 104 6.02 -0.51 -8.26
N TRP A 105 7.13 -0.42 -7.53
CA TRP A 105 8.30 -1.25 -7.75
C TRP A 105 7.95 -2.74 -7.65
N PHE A 106 7.20 -3.13 -6.62
CA PHE A 106 6.81 -4.53 -6.44
C PHE A 106 5.94 -5.03 -7.59
N LEU A 107 4.89 -4.29 -7.96
CA LEU A 107 3.95 -4.70 -9.02
C LEU A 107 4.65 -4.87 -10.37
N GLN A 108 5.56 -3.96 -10.75
CA GLN A 108 6.35 -4.10 -11.99
C GLN A 108 7.19 -5.38 -12.01
N ASN A 109 7.85 -5.72 -10.89
CA ASN A 109 8.66 -6.93 -10.77
C ASN A 109 7.80 -8.20 -10.72
N ALA A 110 6.68 -8.17 -10.00
CA ALA A 110 5.73 -9.26 -9.88
C ALA A 110 5.10 -9.58 -11.24
N GLN A 111 4.69 -8.56 -12.00
CA GLN A 111 4.10 -8.71 -13.33
C GLN A 111 5.12 -9.30 -14.32
N SER A 112 6.34 -8.79 -14.34
CA SER A 112 7.43 -9.31 -15.18
C SER A 112 7.77 -10.78 -14.88
N SER A 113 7.54 -11.22 -13.64
CA SER A 113 7.78 -12.59 -13.18
C SER A 113 6.57 -13.51 -13.35
N GLY A 114 5.42 -12.97 -13.79
CA GLY A 114 4.16 -13.70 -13.90
C GLY A 114 3.61 -14.18 -12.54
N LEU A 115 3.89 -13.43 -11.45
CA LEU A 115 3.51 -13.82 -10.09
C LEU A 115 1.99 -13.98 -9.92
N PHE A 116 1.20 -13.20 -10.67
CA PHE A 116 -0.26 -13.17 -10.55
C PHE A 116 -1.00 -13.98 -11.63
N LYS A 117 -0.27 -14.72 -12.50
CA LYS A 117 -0.84 -15.36 -13.70
C LYS A 117 -2.01 -16.32 -13.43
N ASP A 118 -2.07 -16.89 -12.23
CA ASP A 118 -3.07 -17.87 -11.81
C ASP A 118 -4.04 -17.32 -10.75
N MET A 119 -3.99 -16.02 -10.45
CA MET A 119 -4.81 -15.37 -9.43
C MET A 119 -6.06 -14.73 -10.06
N ASP A 120 -7.18 -14.78 -9.35
CA ASP A 120 -8.40 -14.06 -9.71
C ASP A 120 -8.37 -12.63 -9.13
N TYR A 121 -7.84 -12.49 -7.92
CA TYR A 121 -7.81 -11.22 -7.18
C TYR A 121 -6.47 -11.00 -6.50
N ILE A 122 -6.14 -9.73 -6.32
CA ILE A 122 -5.05 -9.27 -5.48
C ILE A 122 -5.65 -8.42 -4.38
N VAL A 123 -5.34 -8.76 -3.13
CA VAL A 123 -5.79 -8.05 -1.93
C VAL A 123 -4.59 -7.34 -1.34
N LEU A 124 -4.66 -6.01 -1.21
CA LEU A 124 -3.66 -5.24 -0.49
C LEU A 124 -4.12 -4.99 0.93
N LEU A 125 -3.18 -5.14 1.87
CA LEU A 125 -3.39 -4.93 3.30
C LEU A 125 -2.22 -4.15 3.87
N ASP A 126 -2.48 -3.16 4.71
CA ASP A 126 -1.44 -2.63 5.59
C ASP A 126 -1.20 -3.61 6.75
N SER A 127 0.05 -3.73 7.19
CA SER A 127 0.49 -4.74 8.18
C SER A 127 -0.20 -4.66 9.56
N HIS A 128 -0.89 -3.56 9.85
CA HIS A 128 -1.62 -3.30 11.09
C HIS A 128 -3.14 -3.39 10.93
N THR A 129 -3.62 -3.86 9.77
CA THR A 129 -5.05 -3.91 9.44
C THR A 129 -5.56 -5.35 9.44
N GLU A 130 -6.65 -5.59 10.17
CA GLU A 130 -7.39 -6.85 10.09
C GLU A 130 -8.26 -6.89 8.82
N LEU A 131 -8.37 -8.07 8.23
CA LEU A 131 -9.20 -8.29 7.05
C LEU A 131 -10.68 -8.15 7.41
N GLU A 132 -11.36 -7.16 6.83
CA GLU A 132 -12.78 -6.91 7.14
C GLU A 132 -13.72 -7.87 6.41
N ASN A 133 -14.88 -8.09 7.03
CA ASN A 133 -15.96 -8.93 6.50
C ASN A 133 -16.37 -8.56 5.07
N GLY A 134 -16.26 -7.29 4.66
CA GLY A 134 -16.55 -6.87 3.29
C GLY A 134 -15.63 -7.54 2.25
N ILE A 135 -14.33 -7.61 2.54
CA ILE A 135 -13.35 -8.32 1.71
C ILE A 135 -13.55 -9.83 1.84
N VAL A 136 -13.82 -10.36 3.03
CA VAL A 136 -14.11 -11.79 3.21
C VAL A 136 -15.33 -12.21 2.38
N ASN A 137 -16.39 -11.41 2.39
CA ASN A 137 -17.59 -11.64 1.60
C ASN A 137 -17.32 -11.52 0.10
N LEU A 138 -16.44 -10.59 -0.32
CA LEU A 138 -15.96 -10.51 -1.69
C LEU A 138 -15.31 -11.83 -2.11
N LEU A 139 -14.39 -12.33 -1.28
CA LEU A 139 -13.59 -13.53 -1.56
C LEU A 139 -14.41 -14.83 -1.60
N ASN A 140 -15.61 -14.82 -1.03
CA ASN A 140 -16.51 -15.97 -0.94
C ASN A 140 -17.65 -15.96 -1.99
N GLN A 141 -17.71 -14.98 -2.89
CA GLN A 141 -18.75 -14.91 -3.92
C GLN A 141 -18.32 -15.60 -5.23
N ASP A 142 -19.19 -16.47 -5.74
CA ASP A 142 -18.98 -17.25 -6.98
C ASP A 142 -19.09 -16.40 -8.27
N GLU A 143 -19.79 -15.26 -8.20
CA GLU A 143 -19.94 -14.31 -9.30
C GLU A 143 -19.65 -12.90 -8.80
N LEU A 144 -18.40 -12.43 -8.89
CA LEU A 144 -18.15 -11.00 -8.75
C LEU A 144 -17.23 -10.46 -9.84
N ILE A 145 -17.80 -9.48 -10.54
CA ILE A 145 -17.22 -8.32 -11.21
C ILE A 145 -15.71 -8.39 -11.50
N LYS A 146 -15.36 -9.18 -12.53
CA LYS A 146 -14.09 -9.05 -13.24
C LYS A 146 -13.86 -7.60 -13.64
N ASN A 147 -12.60 -7.21 -13.83
CA ASN A 147 -12.25 -5.88 -14.29
C ASN A 147 -12.77 -4.77 -13.35
N LYS A 148 -12.66 -4.98 -12.02
CA LYS A 148 -13.00 -3.98 -11.00
C LYS A 148 -11.92 -3.80 -9.94
N PHE A 149 -11.90 -2.59 -9.41
CA PHE A 149 -11.25 -2.25 -8.14
C PHE A 149 -12.28 -2.23 -7.02
N PHE A 150 -11.92 -2.75 -5.85
CA PHE A 150 -12.77 -2.90 -4.68
C PHE A 150 -12.21 -2.07 -3.54
N PHE A 151 -12.87 -0.96 -3.25
CA PHE A 151 -12.45 -0.01 -2.22
C PHE A 151 -13.53 0.16 -1.15
N LYS A 152 -13.13 0.65 0.03
CA LYS A 152 -14.09 1.18 0.99
C LYS A 152 -14.68 2.49 0.48
N LYS A 153 -15.89 2.79 0.94
CA LYS A 153 -16.49 4.11 0.70
C LYS A 153 -15.60 5.19 1.29
N ALA A 154 -15.56 6.30 0.58
CA ALA A 154 -14.92 7.50 1.07
C ALA A 154 -15.44 7.91 2.45
N LEU A 155 -14.52 8.35 3.31
CA LEU A 155 -14.80 8.95 4.60
C LEU A 155 -14.64 10.46 4.52
N SER A 156 -15.37 11.19 5.36
CA SER A 156 -15.11 12.62 5.55
C SER A 156 -13.73 12.80 6.18
N SER A 157 -12.85 13.56 5.53
CA SER A 157 -11.53 13.90 6.09
C SER A 157 -11.69 14.58 7.46
N GLN A 158 -11.00 14.05 8.48
CA GLN A 158 -10.95 14.65 9.83
C GLN A 158 -9.75 15.59 10.02
N ILE A 159 -9.02 15.95 8.95
CA ILE A 159 -7.80 16.76 9.05
C ILE A 159 -8.17 18.20 9.45
N PRO A 160 -7.77 18.70 10.63
CA PRO A 160 -8.09 20.06 11.05
C PRO A 160 -7.32 21.09 10.22
N GLY A 161 -8.02 22.13 9.73
CA GLY A 161 -7.39 23.40 9.33
C GLY A 161 -7.19 23.71 7.84
N LYS A 162 -7.67 22.90 6.88
CA LYS A 162 -7.56 23.24 5.44
C LYS A 162 -8.90 23.69 4.83
N LYS A 163 -8.93 24.90 4.27
CA LYS A 163 -9.97 25.33 3.30
C LYS A 163 -9.51 24.90 1.89
N ALA A 164 -10.43 24.30 1.13
CA ALA A 164 -10.33 23.83 -0.26
C ALA A 164 -9.69 22.42 -0.41
N LEU A 165 -10.40 21.32 -0.59
CA LEU A 165 -11.76 21.06 -1.09
C LEU A 165 -12.54 20.19 -0.10
N ALA A 166 -13.83 19.96 -0.34
CA ALA A 166 -14.72 19.08 0.42
C ALA A 166 -14.33 17.58 0.35
N ALA A 167 -13.07 17.25 0.60
CA ALA A 167 -12.40 16.08 0.06
C ALA A 167 -12.64 14.83 0.90
N MET A 168 -13.42 13.94 0.31
CA MET A 168 -13.52 12.53 0.65
C MET A 168 -12.12 11.88 0.69
N TYR A 169 -11.78 11.19 1.77
CA TYR A 169 -10.60 10.31 1.88
C TYR A 169 -11.01 8.89 1.54
N TYR A 170 -10.30 8.24 0.62
CA TYR A 170 -10.53 6.84 0.29
C TYR A 170 -9.57 5.96 1.08
N PRO A 171 -10.06 5.17 2.04
CA PRO A 171 -9.21 4.32 2.87
C PRO A 171 -8.53 3.24 2.02
N THR A 172 -7.20 3.18 2.10
CA THR A 172 -6.36 2.19 1.38
C THR A 172 -5.57 1.29 2.33
N GLU A 173 -6.01 1.18 3.59
CA GLU A 173 -5.44 0.25 4.57
C GLU A 173 -5.82 -1.20 4.23
N GLN A 174 -6.93 -1.39 3.52
CA GLN A 174 -7.27 -2.64 2.85
C GLN A 174 -8.13 -2.38 1.61
N TRP A 175 -7.81 -3.04 0.51
CA TRP A 175 -8.55 -2.97 -0.75
C TRP A 175 -8.18 -4.15 -1.63
N ALA A 176 -8.94 -4.38 -2.70
CA ALA A 176 -8.66 -5.47 -3.63
C ALA A 176 -8.88 -5.04 -5.08
N TYR A 177 -8.34 -5.79 -6.02
CA TYR A 177 -8.61 -5.62 -7.44
C TYR A 177 -8.58 -6.96 -8.16
N SER A 178 -9.30 -7.05 -9.28
CA SER A 178 -9.22 -8.21 -10.18
C SER A 178 -7.81 -8.30 -10.77
N ALA A 179 -7.16 -9.46 -10.73
CA ALA A 179 -5.75 -9.59 -11.14
C ALA A 179 -5.49 -9.22 -12.62
N ASP A 180 -6.53 -9.25 -13.47
CA ASP A 180 -6.49 -8.79 -14.87
C ASP A 180 -6.27 -7.28 -15.02
N LEU A 181 -6.45 -6.50 -13.95
CA LEU A 181 -6.17 -5.06 -13.90
C LEU A 181 -4.73 -4.72 -13.48
N THR A 182 -3.84 -5.70 -13.29
CA THR A 182 -2.47 -5.43 -12.79
C THR A 182 -1.72 -4.42 -13.66
N ASP A 183 -1.76 -4.56 -14.99
CA ASP A 183 -1.06 -3.64 -15.90
C ASP A 183 -1.62 -2.21 -15.79
N GLU A 184 -2.94 -2.08 -15.74
CA GLU A 184 -3.61 -0.77 -15.57
C GLU A 184 -3.30 -0.16 -14.19
N LEU A 185 -3.25 -0.97 -13.13
CA LEU A 185 -2.87 -0.50 -11.81
C LEU A 185 -1.41 -0.02 -11.78
N ILE A 186 -0.49 -0.69 -12.48
CA ILE A 186 0.90 -0.25 -12.58
C ILE A 186 0.96 1.18 -13.16
N ASP A 187 0.24 1.44 -14.25
CA ASP A 187 0.17 2.78 -14.85
C ASP A 187 -0.39 3.83 -13.85
N HIS A 188 -1.49 3.50 -13.16
CA HIS A 188 -2.07 4.37 -12.13
C HIS A 188 -1.11 4.66 -10.97
N VAL A 189 -0.39 3.63 -10.48
CA VAL A 189 0.55 3.80 -9.36
C VAL A 189 1.81 4.55 -9.81
N ILE A 190 2.24 4.45 -11.08
CA ILE A 190 3.30 5.30 -11.64
C ILE A 190 2.89 6.77 -11.57
N GLU A 191 1.69 7.12 -12.06
CA GLU A 191 1.20 8.49 -12.03
C GLU A 191 1.04 9.01 -10.58
N ALA A 192 0.48 8.19 -9.68
CA ALA A 192 0.38 8.48 -8.26
C ALA A 192 1.76 8.74 -7.61
N SER A 193 2.78 7.94 -7.98
CA SER A 193 4.16 8.10 -7.50
C SER A 193 4.74 9.45 -7.93
N GLU A 194 4.54 9.84 -9.19
CA GLU A 194 5.04 11.11 -9.72
C GLU A 194 4.35 12.31 -9.10
N ASN A 195 3.03 12.23 -8.90
CA ASN A 195 2.25 13.30 -8.28
C ASN A 195 2.65 13.50 -6.82
N ALA A 196 2.74 12.43 -6.04
CA ALA A 196 3.23 12.45 -4.67
C ALA A 196 4.64 13.05 -4.56
N TYR A 197 5.56 12.67 -5.47
CA TYR A 197 6.91 13.24 -5.50
C TYR A 197 6.89 14.75 -5.77
N LYS A 198 6.23 15.19 -6.85
CA LYS A 198 6.15 16.61 -7.24
C LYS A 198 5.50 17.46 -6.15
N LEU A 199 4.51 16.91 -5.44
CA LEU A 199 3.87 17.58 -4.31
C LEU A 199 4.88 17.90 -3.20
N LEU A 200 5.65 16.89 -2.80
CA LEU A 200 6.65 17.02 -1.74
C LEU A 200 7.88 17.85 -2.16
N GLU A 201 8.23 17.83 -3.44
CA GLU A 201 9.28 18.66 -4.04
C GLU A 201 8.90 20.16 -4.04
N SER A 202 7.63 20.48 -4.31
CA SER A 202 7.18 21.88 -4.49
C SER A 202 7.30 22.76 -3.24
N GLY A 203 7.32 22.15 -2.05
CA GLY A 203 7.50 22.83 -0.78
C GLY A 203 6.46 23.88 -0.38
N SER A 204 5.26 23.86 -1.00
CA SER A 204 4.20 24.84 -0.71
C SER A 204 3.53 24.64 0.65
N ASP A 205 3.31 25.72 1.40
CA ASP A 205 2.72 25.72 2.76
C ASP A 205 1.30 25.11 2.82
N ASP A 206 0.57 25.07 1.69
CA ASP A 206 -0.82 24.60 1.64
C ASP A 206 -0.99 23.12 1.24
N LYS A 207 0.05 22.44 0.74
CA LYS A 207 -0.11 21.11 0.11
C LYS A 207 1.04 20.15 0.39
N THR A 208 1.18 19.71 1.64
CA THR A 208 2.21 18.75 2.05
C THR A 208 1.71 17.34 2.31
N TYR A 209 0.39 17.10 2.33
CA TYR A 209 -0.17 15.79 2.62
C TYR A 209 -0.50 15.06 1.31
N THR A 210 0.12 13.90 1.12
CA THR A 210 -0.19 12.90 0.09
C THR A 210 -0.49 11.58 0.78
N CYS A 211 -1.34 10.75 0.17
CA CYS A 211 -1.57 9.37 0.59
C CYS A 211 -2.01 8.54 -0.62
N LEU A 212 -1.75 7.23 -0.58
CA LEU A 212 -2.06 6.33 -1.70
C LEU A 212 -3.52 6.47 -2.19
N GLY A 213 -4.49 6.54 -1.27
CA GLY A 213 -5.89 6.68 -1.61
C GLY A 213 -6.24 7.98 -2.32
N HIS A 214 -5.60 9.10 -1.97
CA HIS A 214 -5.82 10.36 -2.67
C HIS A 214 -5.28 10.30 -4.09
N GLU A 215 -4.04 9.85 -4.25
CA GLU A 215 -3.35 9.84 -5.53
C GLU A 215 -3.95 8.79 -6.50
N LEU A 216 -4.38 7.62 -5.99
CA LEU A 216 -5.01 6.59 -6.81
C LEU A 216 -6.40 6.99 -7.31
N PHE A 217 -7.22 7.61 -6.47
CA PHE A 217 -8.59 7.97 -6.87
C PHE A 217 -8.66 9.13 -7.86
N ASP A 218 -7.59 9.91 -7.98
CA ASP A 218 -7.47 10.95 -9.01
C ASP A 218 -7.21 10.35 -10.41
N VAL A 219 -6.71 9.11 -10.49
CA VAL A 219 -6.31 8.47 -11.76
C VAL A 219 -7.17 7.26 -12.14
N VAL A 220 -7.75 6.55 -11.17
CA VAL A 220 -8.58 5.35 -11.44
C VAL A 220 -9.92 5.73 -12.07
N ASP A 221 -10.33 4.98 -13.10
CA ASP A 221 -11.68 5.08 -13.66
C ASP A 221 -12.74 4.66 -12.63
N LEU A 222 -13.49 5.63 -12.11
CA LEU A 222 -14.57 5.41 -11.14
C LEU A 222 -15.65 4.45 -11.65
N ALA A 223 -15.83 4.31 -12.97
CA ALA A 223 -16.75 3.31 -13.53
C ALA A 223 -16.28 1.87 -13.26
N ARG A 224 -14.99 1.67 -12.95
CA ARG A 224 -14.39 0.39 -12.53
C ARG A 224 -14.30 0.20 -11.03
N VAL A 225 -14.74 1.18 -10.23
CA VAL A 225 -14.76 1.06 -8.77
C VAL A 225 -16.05 0.40 -8.30
N HIS A 226 -15.92 -0.60 -7.43
CA HIS A 226 -16.99 -1.16 -6.63
C HIS A 226 -16.72 -0.85 -5.15
N PHE A 227 -17.70 -0.24 -4.47
CA PHE A 227 -17.57 0.06 -3.06
C PHE A 227 -18.07 -1.09 -2.21
N LEU A 228 -17.21 -1.58 -1.32
CA LEU A 228 -17.57 -2.55 -0.30
C LEU A 228 -18.53 -1.89 0.71
N VAL A 229 -19.61 -2.59 1.08
CA VAL A 229 -20.67 -2.12 2.00
C VAL A 229 -20.72 -3.01 3.22
#